data_AF-A0A7G5XB23-F1
#
_entry.id   AF-A0A7G5XB23-F1
#
_cell.length_a   1.000
_cell.length_b   1.000
_cell.length_c   1.000
_cell.angle_alpha   90.00
_cell.angle_beta   90.00
_cell.angle_gamma   90.00
#
_symmetry.space_group_name_H-M   'P 1'
#
loop_
_entity.id
_entity.type
_entity.pdbx_description
1 polymer ?
#
loop_
_entity_poly.entity_id
_entity_poly.type
_entity_poly.pdbx_seq_one_letter_code
_entity_poly.pdbx_strand_id
1 'polypeptide(L)'
;MTLIISWIGVDDKKDGKEISSIYISSDSRYTWRNLGKYDYGVKVFGSTKFPEIFGFCGDVLFPSTILGQIIPQIDNGILFENSDNAETKSNKIFSYLKTSFESYPKNFIGEGFTILHGTRFEKSFKLFKTYLGSDKQLHKKEIPLGNISTKVFSGGYGASEFDENWLQWESEKHNDYRTSRAVYHCLYKTLKDIKDPRTGGLPQIVGLYRNKNARLFGIVENDKKYIYGKESSEDINSSSIEWRNGNFERMNPETLKIFESAQRQPQ
;
A
#
# COMPACT_ATOMS: atom_id res chain seq x y z
N MET A 1 -9.87 11.21 4.37
CA MET A 1 -10.59 9.92 4.18
C MET A 1 -9.54 8.84 3.99
N THR A 2 -9.86 7.54 3.98
CA THR A 2 -8.91 6.41 3.74
C THR A 2 -8.37 5.70 4.99
N LEU A 3 -8.16 4.39 4.87
CA LEU A 3 -7.21 3.58 5.64
C LEU A 3 -6.02 3.25 4.73
N ILE A 4 -4.80 3.58 5.17
CA ILE A 4 -3.56 3.11 4.54
C ILE A 4 -2.78 2.31 5.56
N ILE A 5 -2.19 1.21 5.11
CA ILE A 5 -1.32 0.37 5.93
C ILE A 5 -0.04 0.02 5.15
N SER A 6 1.03 -0.21 5.88
CA SER A 6 2.24 -0.82 5.35
C SER A 6 2.77 -1.88 6.29
N TRP A 7 3.31 -2.95 5.72
CA TRP A 7 3.90 -4.06 6.45
C TRP A 7 5.06 -4.66 5.69
N ILE A 8 5.88 -5.41 6.43
CA ILE A 8 7.02 -6.15 5.88
C ILE A 8 6.82 -7.65 6.03
N GLY A 9 7.40 -8.40 5.09
CA GLY A 9 7.67 -9.82 5.23
C GLY A 9 9.16 -10.03 5.50
N VAL A 10 9.49 -10.92 6.42
CA VAL A 10 10.84 -11.26 6.83
C VAL A 10 11.00 -12.77 6.76
N ASP A 11 12.10 -13.20 6.14
CA ASP A 11 12.48 -14.62 6.08
C ASP A 11 13.63 -14.87 7.06
N ASP A 12 13.67 -16.08 7.63
CA ASP A 12 14.87 -16.60 8.26
C ASP A 12 15.86 -17.07 7.16
N LYS A 13 17.06 -16.49 7.14
CA LYS A 13 18.20 -16.92 6.31
C LYS A 13 19.28 -17.52 7.20
N LYS A 14 20.25 -18.19 6.57
CA LYS A 14 21.41 -18.76 7.27
C LYS A 14 22.16 -17.72 8.12
N ASP A 15 22.29 -16.50 7.60
CA ASP A 15 23.03 -15.40 8.22
C ASP A 15 22.16 -14.46 9.09
N GLY A 16 20.91 -14.85 9.36
CA GLY A 16 19.97 -14.09 10.17
C GLY A 16 18.68 -13.73 9.44
N LYS A 17 17.87 -12.87 10.07
CA LYS A 17 16.59 -12.43 9.54
C LYS A 17 16.78 -11.31 8.53
N GLU A 18 16.14 -11.44 7.36
CA GLU A 18 16.22 -10.44 6.31
C GLU A 18 14.81 -10.13 5.76
N ILE A 19 14.53 -8.85 5.52
CA ILE A 19 13.27 -8.42 4.88
C ILE A 19 13.21 -9.01 3.47
N SER A 20 12.12 -9.71 3.16
CA SER A 20 11.87 -10.33 1.86
C SER A 20 10.90 -9.54 1.00
N SER A 21 10.05 -8.75 1.64
CA SER A 21 9.05 -7.93 0.98
C SER A 21 8.60 -6.75 1.82
N ILE A 22 8.13 -5.70 1.16
CA ILE A 22 7.38 -4.58 1.75
C ILE A 22 6.12 -4.35 0.92
N TYR A 23 5.02 -4.02 1.59
CA TYR A 23 3.74 -3.76 0.95
C TYR A 23 3.16 -2.44 1.43
N ILE A 24 2.39 -1.80 0.55
CA ILE A 24 1.49 -0.70 0.89
C ILE A 24 0.09 -1.12 0.42
N SER A 25 -0.88 -1.03 1.32
CA SER A 25 -2.28 -1.30 0.99
C SER A 25 -3.18 -0.18 1.47
N SER A 26 -4.30 -0.02 0.78
CA SER A 26 -5.32 0.94 1.14
C SER A 26 -6.72 0.42 0.81
N ASP A 27 -7.75 1.02 1.41
CA ASP A 27 -9.15 0.82 0.99
C ASP A 27 -9.43 1.56 -0.34
N SER A 28 -10.51 1.22 -1.04
CA SER A 28 -10.82 1.81 -2.35
C SER A 28 -11.86 2.94 -2.32
N ARG A 29 -12.36 3.34 -1.13
CA ARG A 29 -13.44 4.33 -1.00
C ARG A 29 -12.96 5.78 -1.00
N TYR A 30 -13.57 6.62 -1.83
CA TYR A 30 -13.65 8.06 -1.64
C TYR A 30 -15.03 8.45 -1.14
N THR A 31 -15.12 9.54 -0.38
CA THR A 31 -16.39 10.04 0.15
C THR A 31 -16.48 11.56 0.05
N TRP A 32 -17.68 12.08 -0.13
CA TRP A 32 -17.96 13.52 -0.07
C TRP A 32 -18.84 13.80 1.14
N ARG A 33 -18.29 13.60 2.35
CA ARG A 33 -19.04 13.64 3.62
C ARG A 33 -20.26 12.72 3.52
N ASN A 34 -21.46 13.24 3.74
CA ASN A 34 -22.72 12.49 3.68
C ASN A 34 -23.39 12.54 2.29
N LEU A 35 -22.74 13.13 1.27
CA LEU A 35 -23.33 13.32 -0.06
C LEU A 35 -23.18 12.11 -0.96
N GLY A 36 -22.18 11.27 -0.72
CA GLY A 36 -21.94 10.08 -1.54
C GLY A 36 -20.58 9.44 -1.31
N LYS A 37 -20.43 8.25 -1.88
CA LYS A 37 -19.21 7.45 -1.86
C LYS A 37 -18.89 6.89 -3.25
N TYR A 38 -17.62 6.59 -3.48
CA TYR A 38 -17.11 5.95 -4.69
C TYR A 38 -16.07 4.90 -4.29
N ASP A 39 -16.37 3.62 -4.47
CA ASP A 39 -15.57 2.50 -3.95
C ASP A 39 -14.47 2.03 -4.92
N TYR A 40 -14.10 2.84 -5.91
CA TYR A 40 -13.07 2.51 -6.92
C TYR A 40 -11.98 3.59 -7.04
N GLY A 41 -11.76 4.38 -5.99
CA GLY A 41 -10.74 5.43 -5.95
C GLY A 41 -9.34 4.84 -5.73
N VAL A 42 -8.38 5.14 -6.62
CA VAL A 42 -7.01 4.59 -6.57
C VAL A 42 -6.16 5.33 -5.54
N LYS A 43 -5.55 4.60 -4.61
CA LYS A 43 -4.75 5.17 -3.52
C LYS A 43 -3.36 4.57 -3.37
N VAL A 44 -3.03 3.59 -4.20
CA VAL A 44 -1.72 2.92 -4.24
C VAL A 44 -1.16 2.93 -5.65
N PHE A 45 0.15 3.11 -5.76
CA PHE A 45 0.86 3.28 -7.03
C PHE A 45 2.16 2.49 -7.00
N GLY A 46 2.65 2.10 -8.17
CA GLY A 46 3.92 1.40 -8.30
C GLY A 46 4.59 1.73 -9.63
N SER A 47 5.90 1.94 -9.60
CA SER A 47 6.71 2.11 -10.81
C SER A 47 6.91 0.77 -11.50
N THR A 48 6.72 0.75 -12.83
CA THR A 48 6.96 -0.45 -13.63
C THR A 48 8.44 -0.63 -13.96
N LYS A 49 9.25 0.45 -13.90
CA LYS A 49 10.67 0.45 -14.27
C LYS A 49 11.64 0.55 -13.09
N PHE A 50 11.19 1.00 -11.92
CA PHE A 50 11.97 1.11 -10.70
C PHE A 50 11.26 0.44 -9.52
N PRO A 51 12.00 -0.01 -8.49
CA PRO A 51 11.42 -0.66 -7.32
C PRO A 51 10.85 0.36 -6.34
N GLU A 52 9.79 1.04 -6.77
CA GLU A 52 9.17 2.16 -6.06
C GLU A 52 7.66 1.92 -5.93
N ILE A 53 7.15 1.97 -4.71
CA ILE A 53 5.72 1.88 -4.41
C ILE A 53 5.27 3.05 -3.56
N PHE A 54 4.03 3.47 -3.74
CA PHE A 54 3.44 4.58 -3.03
C PHE A 54 2.03 4.26 -2.58
N GLY A 55 1.59 4.97 -1.56
CA GLY A 55 0.17 5.11 -1.29
C GLY A 55 -0.10 6.36 -0.45
N PHE A 56 -1.36 6.77 -0.35
CA PHE A 56 -1.70 7.95 0.44
C PHE A 56 -3.00 7.81 1.23
N CYS A 57 -3.14 8.62 2.27
CA CYS A 57 -4.40 8.85 2.99
C CYS A 57 -4.59 10.34 3.33
N GLY A 58 -5.82 10.73 3.64
CA GLY A 58 -6.17 12.12 3.97
C GLY A 58 -6.85 12.84 2.80
N ASP A 59 -6.33 14.01 2.44
CA ASP A 59 -6.70 14.74 1.22
C ASP A 59 -6.42 13.88 -0.03
N VAL A 60 -7.33 13.92 -1.00
CA VAL A 60 -7.23 13.08 -2.21
C VAL A 60 -6.59 13.84 -3.36
N LEU A 61 -6.93 15.11 -3.55
CA LEU A 61 -6.65 15.81 -4.80
C LEU A 61 -5.15 16.05 -4.98
N PHE A 62 -4.46 16.55 -3.95
CA PHE A 62 -3.03 16.80 -4.07
C PHE A 62 -2.22 15.49 -4.23
N PRO A 63 -2.35 14.48 -3.35
CA PRO A 63 -1.57 13.24 -3.49
C PRO A 63 -1.84 12.47 -4.79
N SER A 64 -3.10 12.36 -5.21
CA SER A 64 -3.42 11.64 -6.46
C SER A 64 -2.85 12.34 -7.69
N THR A 65 -2.95 13.66 -7.75
CA THR A 65 -2.40 14.46 -8.86
C THR A 65 -0.89 14.34 -8.91
N ILE A 66 -0.21 14.53 -7.77
CA ILE A 66 1.25 14.57 -7.75
C ILE A 66 1.88 13.19 -7.98
N LEU A 67 1.27 12.12 -7.46
CA LEU A 67 1.71 10.76 -7.74
C LEU A 67 1.47 10.40 -9.21
N GLY A 68 0.39 10.89 -9.81
CA GLY A 68 0.13 10.78 -11.25
C GLY A 68 1.19 11.46 -12.13
N GLN A 69 1.91 12.46 -11.60
CA GLN A 69 3.03 13.12 -12.29
C GLN A 69 4.38 12.45 -11.99
N ILE A 70 4.61 12.03 -10.74
CA ILE A 70 5.87 11.42 -10.30
C ILE A 70 6.07 10.05 -10.96
N ILE A 71 5.04 9.20 -11.01
CA ILE A 71 5.18 7.82 -11.52
C ILE A 71 5.67 7.79 -12.98
N PRO A 72 5.10 8.56 -13.93
CA PRO A 72 5.63 8.63 -15.29
C PRO A 72 7.06 9.16 -15.36
N GLN A 73 7.44 10.13 -14.54
CA GLN A 73 8.81 10.65 -14.51
C GLN A 73 9.81 9.61 -13.98
N ILE A 74 9.41 8.81 -12.99
CA ILE A 74 10.19 7.66 -12.54
C ILE A 74 10.30 6.65 -13.68
N ASP A 75 9.19 6.24 -14.28
CA ASP A 75 9.18 5.19 -15.30
C ASP A 75 9.95 5.59 -16.58
N ASN A 76 10.08 6.88 -16.87
CA ASN A 76 10.88 7.38 -17.99
C ASN A 76 12.33 7.73 -17.61
N GLY A 77 12.78 7.42 -16.38
CA GLY A 77 14.15 7.69 -15.94
C GLY A 77 14.48 9.18 -15.82
N ILE A 78 13.47 10.03 -15.66
CA ILE A 78 13.62 11.49 -15.52
C ILE A 78 13.96 11.85 -14.08
N LEU A 79 13.27 11.23 -13.11
CA LEU A 79 13.43 11.58 -11.70
C LEU A 79 14.61 10.86 -11.04
N PHE A 80 14.91 9.62 -11.44
CA PHE A 80 15.94 8.79 -10.79
C PHE A 80 17.02 8.34 -11.75
N GLU A 81 18.21 8.18 -11.18
CA GLU A 81 19.32 7.46 -11.77
C GLU A 81 19.40 6.05 -11.16
N ASN A 82 19.95 5.09 -11.91
CA ASN A 82 20.07 3.70 -11.43
C ASN A 82 20.98 3.57 -10.19
N SER A 83 21.91 4.50 -10.01
CA SER A 83 22.83 4.59 -8.87
C SER A 83 22.22 5.26 -7.63
N ASP A 84 21.04 5.86 -7.74
CA ASP A 84 20.42 6.54 -6.61
C ASP A 84 20.09 5.55 -5.49
N ASN A 85 20.66 5.76 -4.30
CA ASN A 85 20.28 5.01 -3.11
C ASN A 85 18.90 5.47 -2.59
N ALA A 86 18.36 4.74 -1.61
CA ALA A 86 17.03 5.00 -1.06
C ALA A 86 16.86 6.43 -0.49
N GLU A 87 17.88 6.98 0.18
CA GLU A 87 17.82 8.34 0.76
C GLU A 87 17.82 9.39 -0.34
N THR A 88 18.67 9.23 -1.37
CA THR A 88 18.70 10.13 -2.54
C THR A 88 17.37 10.13 -3.26
N LYS A 89 16.78 8.97 -3.54
CA LYS A 89 15.44 8.86 -4.15
C LYS A 89 14.38 9.56 -3.32
N SER A 90 14.36 9.29 -2.01
CA SER A 90 13.44 9.90 -1.04
C SER A 90 13.57 11.43 -1.01
N ASN A 91 14.79 11.96 -1.08
CA ASN A 91 15.04 13.40 -1.16
C ASN A 91 14.55 14.01 -2.47
N LYS A 92 14.79 13.37 -3.62
CA LYS A 92 14.29 13.83 -4.92
C LYS A 92 12.75 13.89 -4.95
N ILE A 93 12.08 12.83 -4.45
CA ILE A 93 10.62 12.80 -4.31
C ILE A 93 10.14 13.93 -3.39
N PHE A 94 10.74 14.06 -2.20
CA PHE A 94 10.32 15.07 -1.24
C PHE A 94 10.50 16.50 -1.77
N SER A 95 11.61 16.80 -2.46
CA SER A 95 11.82 18.09 -3.12
C SER A 95 10.75 18.37 -4.18
N TYR A 96 10.37 17.36 -4.97
CA TYR A 96 9.29 17.50 -5.96
C TYR A 96 7.94 17.75 -5.30
N LEU A 97 7.61 16.99 -4.24
CA LEU A 97 6.39 17.19 -3.45
C LEU A 97 6.36 18.59 -2.83
N LYS A 98 7.48 19.05 -2.26
CA LYS A 98 7.61 20.34 -1.59
C LYS A 98 7.39 21.51 -2.55
N THR A 99 8.12 21.55 -3.65
CA THR A 99 8.00 22.61 -4.66
C THR A 99 6.61 22.65 -5.30
N SER A 100 6.02 21.49 -5.55
CA SER A 100 4.66 21.40 -6.08
C SER A 100 3.61 21.87 -5.06
N PHE A 101 3.82 21.56 -3.78
CA PHE A 101 2.93 21.98 -2.71
C PHE A 101 2.99 23.48 -2.42
N GLU A 102 4.17 24.09 -2.56
CA GLU A 102 4.35 25.55 -2.41
C GLU A 102 3.48 26.33 -3.40
N SER A 103 3.27 25.79 -4.60
CA SER A 103 2.40 26.36 -5.64
C SER A 103 0.94 25.89 -5.57
N TYR A 104 0.62 24.95 -4.68
CA TYR A 104 -0.73 24.40 -4.58
C TYR A 104 -1.69 25.38 -3.88
N PRO A 105 -2.92 25.57 -4.39
CA PRO A 105 -3.94 26.39 -3.74
C PRO A 105 -4.31 25.89 -2.32
N LYS A 106 -3.64 26.44 -1.29
CA LYS A 106 -3.71 25.94 0.10
C LYS A 106 -5.12 25.94 0.71
N ASN A 107 -6.00 26.81 0.22
CA ASN A 107 -7.40 26.91 0.67
C ASN A 107 -8.25 25.68 0.28
N PHE A 108 -7.76 24.86 -0.64
CA PHE A 108 -8.45 23.64 -1.11
C PHE A 108 -7.88 22.36 -0.51
N ILE A 109 -6.89 22.46 0.38
CA ILE A 109 -6.38 21.30 1.11
C ILE A 109 -7.36 20.98 2.25
N GLY A 110 -7.76 19.71 2.37
CA GLY A 110 -8.53 19.23 3.50
C GLY A 110 -7.77 19.24 4.84
N GLU A 111 -8.12 18.30 5.72
CA GLU A 111 -7.55 18.20 7.08
C GLU A 111 -6.05 17.81 7.10
N GLY A 112 -5.48 17.45 5.96
CA GLY A 112 -4.09 17.06 5.79
C GLY A 112 -3.97 15.76 4.98
N PHE A 113 -2.74 15.35 4.70
CA PHE A 113 -2.48 14.08 4.01
C PHE A 113 -1.17 13.45 4.47
N THR A 114 -1.04 12.16 4.20
CA THR A 114 0.20 11.41 4.30
C THR A 114 0.40 10.63 2.99
N ILE A 115 1.61 10.69 2.44
CA ILE A 115 2.09 9.87 1.33
C ILE A 115 3.17 8.94 1.88
N LEU A 116 3.01 7.64 1.68
CA LEU A 116 4.03 6.64 1.90
C LEU A 116 4.82 6.42 0.62
N HIS A 117 6.13 6.24 0.78
CA HIS A 117 7.06 5.88 -0.28
C HIS A 117 7.90 4.68 0.18
N GLY A 118 7.63 3.51 -0.38
CA GLY A 118 8.44 2.31 -0.20
C GLY A 118 9.41 2.16 -1.36
N THR A 119 10.68 1.93 -1.08
CA THR A 119 11.73 1.74 -2.08
C THR A 119 12.63 0.57 -1.74
N ARG A 120 13.27 -0.01 -2.76
CA ARG A 120 14.35 -0.96 -2.61
C ARG A 120 15.60 -0.44 -3.34
N PHE A 121 16.73 -0.46 -2.65
CA PHE A 121 18.05 -0.33 -3.27
C PHE A 121 18.80 -1.64 -3.04
N GLU A 122 19.20 -2.30 -4.13
CA GLU A 122 19.69 -3.68 -4.11
C GLU A 122 18.74 -4.64 -3.38
N LYS A 123 19.06 -5.14 -2.20
CA LYS A 123 18.18 -6.00 -1.39
C LYS A 123 17.59 -5.28 -0.18
N SER A 124 18.00 -4.04 0.07
CA SER A 124 17.58 -3.27 1.25
C SER A 124 16.32 -2.47 0.96
N PHE A 125 15.35 -2.57 1.86
CA PHE A 125 14.08 -1.86 1.77
C PHE A 125 14.09 -0.65 2.72
N LYS A 126 13.45 0.43 2.29
CA LYS A 126 13.19 1.61 3.10
C LYS A 126 11.77 2.08 2.90
N LEU A 127 11.20 2.64 3.96
CA LEU A 127 9.88 3.25 3.95
C LEU A 127 9.99 4.68 4.46
N PHE A 128 9.48 5.62 3.68
CA PHE A 128 9.40 7.02 4.04
C PHE A 128 7.95 7.46 4.10
N LYS A 129 7.66 8.41 4.98
CA LYS A 129 6.41 9.15 4.99
C LYS A 129 6.66 10.63 4.74
N THR A 130 5.86 11.21 3.87
CA THR A 130 5.71 12.65 3.70
C THR A 130 4.32 13.05 4.16
N TYR A 131 4.21 14.03 5.05
CA TYR A 131 2.92 14.44 5.61
C TYR A 131 2.82 15.95 5.78
N LEU A 132 1.60 16.46 5.74
CA LEU A 132 1.31 17.86 6.05
C LEU A 132 1.20 18.03 7.58
N GLY A 133 2.09 18.84 8.15
CA GLY A 133 2.10 19.17 9.57
C GLY A 133 1.00 20.16 9.97
N SER A 134 0.80 20.32 11.27
CA SER A 134 -0.08 21.35 11.83
C SER A 134 0.39 22.78 11.49
N ASP A 135 1.69 22.95 11.24
CA ASP A 135 2.34 24.16 10.75
C ASP A 135 2.08 24.45 9.26
N LYS A 136 1.26 23.61 8.60
CA LYS A 136 0.95 23.69 7.16
C LYS A 136 2.18 23.58 6.27
N GLN A 137 3.24 22.92 6.76
CA GLN A 137 4.44 22.59 5.99
C GLN A 137 4.52 21.08 5.72
N LEU A 138 5.21 20.70 4.64
CA LEU A 138 5.50 19.30 4.38
C LEU A 138 6.71 18.84 5.17
N HIS A 139 6.55 17.70 5.84
CA HIS A 139 7.58 17.03 6.61
C HIS A 139 7.87 15.67 6.01
N LYS A 140 9.12 15.22 6.12
CA LYS A 140 9.58 13.90 5.70
C LYS A 140 10.13 13.14 6.90
N LYS A 141 9.80 11.85 7.02
CA LYS A 141 10.39 10.98 8.04
C LYS A 141 10.59 9.57 7.49
N GLU A 142 11.72 8.95 7.80
CA GLU A 142 11.90 7.50 7.60
C GLU A 142 11.12 6.72 8.68
N ILE A 143 10.40 5.69 8.26
CA ILE A 143 9.77 4.72 9.14
C ILE A 143 10.74 3.54 9.30
N PRO A 144 11.31 3.32 10.50
CA PRO A 144 12.21 2.21 10.72
C PRO A 144 11.54 0.88 10.44
N LEU A 145 12.22 0.01 9.69
CA LEU A 145 11.78 -1.35 9.43
C LEU A 145 12.46 -2.30 10.42
N GLY A 146 11.67 -3.15 11.07
CA GLY A 146 12.18 -4.16 12.01
C GLY A 146 12.69 -5.41 11.31
N ASN A 147 12.97 -6.44 12.11
CA ASN A 147 13.42 -7.77 11.67
C ASN A 147 12.37 -8.86 11.90
N ILE A 148 11.09 -8.47 11.99
CA ILE A 148 9.95 -9.38 12.10
C ILE A 148 8.88 -9.00 11.09
N SER A 149 8.19 -9.99 10.52
CA SER A 149 7.04 -9.77 9.66
C SER A 149 5.90 -9.14 10.49
N THR A 150 5.58 -7.87 10.25
CA THR A 150 4.52 -7.16 10.99
C THR A 150 4.10 -5.87 10.28
N LYS A 151 3.00 -5.27 10.74
CA LYS A 151 2.59 -3.90 10.42
C LYS A 151 3.68 -2.92 10.86
N VAL A 152 4.11 -2.06 9.94
CA VAL A 152 5.08 -0.98 10.23
C VAL A 152 4.44 0.40 10.21
N PHE A 153 3.27 0.55 9.58
CA PHE A 153 2.52 1.81 9.57
C PHE A 153 1.02 1.57 9.36
N SER A 154 0.21 2.40 10.00
CA SER A 154 -1.22 2.60 9.76
C SER A 154 -1.50 4.10 9.74
N GLY A 155 -2.43 4.55 8.90
CA GLY A 155 -2.78 5.96 8.78
C GLY A 155 -4.15 6.20 8.16
N GLY A 156 -4.64 7.42 8.32
CA GLY A 156 -5.98 7.81 7.89
C GLY A 156 -7.05 7.50 8.94
N TYR A 157 -8.32 7.65 8.56
CA TYR A 157 -9.43 7.63 9.51
C TYR A 157 -9.80 6.22 9.97
N GLY A 158 -9.65 5.21 9.10
CA GLY A 158 -9.85 3.81 9.48
C GLY A 158 -8.69 3.20 10.28
N ALA A 159 -7.63 3.98 10.58
CA ALA A 159 -6.44 3.44 11.24
C ALA A 159 -6.70 3.01 12.69
N SER A 160 -7.49 3.76 13.46
CA SER A 160 -7.81 3.41 14.86
C SER A 160 -8.47 2.04 14.94
N GLU A 161 -9.52 1.83 14.14
CA GLU A 161 -10.27 0.56 14.11
C GLU A 161 -9.39 -0.60 13.61
N PHE A 162 -8.54 -0.36 12.61
CA PHE A 162 -7.55 -1.35 12.18
C PHE A 162 -6.55 -1.69 13.28
N ASP A 163 -6.03 -0.68 13.99
CA ASP A 163 -5.04 -0.86 15.04
C ASP A 163 -5.61 -1.60 16.25
N GLU A 164 -6.86 -1.32 16.63
CA GLU A 164 -7.61 -2.06 17.65
C GLU A 164 -7.76 -3.55 17.26
N ASN A 165 -8.20 -3.82 16.02
CA ASN A 165 -8.34 -5.19 15.52
C ASN A 165 -6.97 -5.91 15.42
N TRP A 166 -5.91 -5.20 15.03
CA TRP A 166 -4.56 -5.74 14.95
C TRP A 166 -3.99 -6.11 16.32
N LEU A 167 -4.25 -5.28 17.34
CA LEU A 167 -3.85 -5.56 18.73
C LEU A 167 -4.53 -6.83 19.26
N GLN A 168 -5.82 -7.00 18.97
CA GLN A 168 -6.54 -8.23 19.32
C GLN A 168 -5.91 -9.45 18.64
N TRP A 169 -5.66 -9.36 17.33
CA TRP A 169 -5.03 -10.44 16.55
C TRP A 169 -3.65 -10.85 17.09
N GLU A 170 -2.84 -9.87 17.51
CA GLU A 170 -1.53 -10.12 18.10
C GLU A 170 -1.64 -10.78 19.48
N SER A 171 -2.63 -10.38 20.27
CA SER A 171 -2.87 -10.93 21.63
C SER A 171 -3.33 -12.40 21.60
N GLU A 172 -4.14 -12.77 20.61
CA GLU A 172 -4.69 -14.12 20.45
C GLU A 172 -3.64 -15.14 19.97
N LYS A 173 -2.44 -14.67 19.57
CA LYS A 173 -1.33 -15.51 19.06
C LYS A 173 -1.82 -16.57 18.06
N HIS A 174 -2.73 -16.21 17.16
CA HIS A 174 -3.15 -17.07 16.05
C HIS A 174 -1.93 -17.69 15.38
N ASN A 175 -1.98 -18.94 14.90
CA ASN A 175 -0.81 -19.66 14.37
C ASN A 175 0.00 -18.89 13.30
N ASP A 176 -0.60 -17.92 12.61
CA ASP A 176 0.02 -17.06 11.59
C ASP A 176 0.35 -15.63 12.08
N TYR A 177 0.23 -15.33 13.38
CA TYR A 177 0.62 -14.05 13.98
C TYR A 177 2.10 -13.82 13.70
N ARG A 178 2.45 -12.65 13.15
CA ARG A 178 3.78 -12.35 12.56
C ARG A 178 4.01 -12.94 11.16
N THR A 179 3.00 -12.88 10.31
CA THR A 179 3.18 -13.08 8.87
C THR A 179 2.61 -11.90 8.10
N SER A 180 3.09 -11.69 6.87
CA SER A 180 2.45 -10.74 5.94
C SER A 180 0.98 -11.08 5.67
N ARG A 181 0.61 -12.37 5.76
CA ARG A 181 -0.77 -12.85 5.59
C ARG A 181 -1.67 -12.38 6.72
N ALA A 182 -1.21 -12.47 7.97
CA ALA A 182 -1.99 -12.00 9.11
C ALA A 182 -2.32 -10.51 9.02
N VAL A 183 -1.36 -9.66 8.64
CA VAL A 183 -1.61 -8.22 8.49
C VAL A 183 -2.66 -7.96 7.41
N TYR A 184 -2.54 -8.61 6.25
CA TYR A 184 -3.52 -8.47 5.18
C TYR A 184 -4.89 -9.02 5.58
N HIS A 185 -4.95 -10.17 6.22
CA HIS A 185 -6.20 -10.79 6.64
C HIS A 185 -6.93 -9.90 7.67
N CYS A 186 -6.19 -9.33 8.62
CA CYS A 186 -6.72 -8.32 9.53
C CYS A 186 -7.26 -7.10 8.75
N LEU A 187 -6.52 -6.59 7.75
CA LEU A 187 -7.01 -5.48 6.92
C LEU A 187 -8.31 -5.85 6.22
N TYR A 188 -8.34 -7.00 5.55
CA TYR A 188 -9.48 -7.43 4.75
C TYR A 188 -10.74 -7.60 5.62
N LYS A 189 -10.61 -8.22 6.81
CA LYS A 189 -11.70 -8.29 7.80
C LYS A 189 -12.12 -6.92 8.30
N THR A 190 -11.15 -6.08 8.69
CA THR A 190 -11.43 -4.70 9.11
C THR A 190 -12.22 -3.95 8.04
N LEU A 191 -11.87 -4.06 6.75
CA LEU A 191 -12.59 -3.38 5.67
C LEU A 191 -14.02 -3.90 5.45
N LYS A 192 -14.28 -5.18 5.73
CA LYS A 192 -15.64 -5.75 5.65
C LYS A 192 -16.55 -5.21 6.75
N ASP A 193 -16.00 -5.05 7.95
CA ASP A 193 -16.77 -4.70 9.14
C ASP A 193 -16.58 -3.23 9.58
N ILE A 194 -15.86 -2.42 8.78
CA ILE A 194 -15.46 -1.06 9.14
C ILE A 194 -16.68 -0.19 9.47
N LYS A 195 -16.63 0.49 10.61
CA LYS A 195 -17.70 1.41 11.03
C LYS A 195 -17.54 2.81 10.46
N ASP A 196 -16.29 3.24 10.21
CA ASP A 196 -16.04 4.57 9.62
C ASP A 196 -16.54 4.62 8.16
N PRO A 197 -17.54 5.45 7.83
CA PRO A 197 -18.12 5.51 6.48
C PRO A 197 -17.14 6.06 5.43
N ARG A 198 -16.04 6.72 5.84
CA ARG A 198 -15.00 7.30 4.97
C ARG A 198 -13.95 6.30 4.49
N THR A 199 -14.08 5.05 4.94
CA THR A 199 -13.20 3.93 4.62
C THR A 199 -14.05 2.76 4.13
N GLY A 200 -13.57 1.99 3.16
CA GLY A 200 -14.22 0.75 2.75
C GLY A 200 -13.96 0.39 1.29
N GLY A 201 -14.77 -0.53 0.78
CA GLY A 201 -14.50 -1.19 -0.49
C GLY A 201 -13.39 -2.24 -0.35
N LEU A 202 -12.93 -2.76 -1.49
CA LEU A 202 -11.92 -3.81 -1.50
C LEU A 202 -10.51 -3.25 -1.31
N PRO A 203 -9.60 -4.00 -0.66
CA PRO A 203 -8.22 -3.57 -0.51
C PRO A 203 -7.52 -3.46 -1.86
N GLN A 204 -6.66 -2.45 -1.97
CA GLN A 204 -5.74 -2.24 -3.08
C GLN A 204 -4.33 -2.44 -2.56
N ILE A 205 -3.50 -3.24 -3.25
CA ILE A 205 -2.17 -3.58 -2.74
C ILE A 205 -1.12 -3.39 -3.82
N VAL A 206 -0.01 -2.79 -3.41
CA VAL A 206 1.26 -2.81 -4.15
C VAL A 206 2.36 -3.33 -3.25
N GLY A 207 3.38 -3.95 -3.84
CA GLY A 207 4.48 -4.51 -3.07
C GLY A 207 5.79 -4.57 -3.83
N LEU A 208 6.87 -4.65 -3.08
CA LEU A 208 8.22 -4.89 -3.58
C LEU A 208 8.75 -6.17 -2.97
N TYR A 209 9.34 -7.01 -3.81
CA TYR A 209 10.15 -8.15 -3.39
C TYR A 209 11.63 -7.80 -3.55
N ARG A 210 12.53 -8.69 -3.12
CA ARG A 210 13.99 -8.52 -3.30
C ARG A 210 14.43 -8.45 -4.78
N ASN A 211 13.51 -8.74 -5.70
CA ASN A 211 13.72 -8.71 -7.14
C ASN A 211 12.60 -7.92 -7.83
N LYS A 212 12.87 -7.53 -9.09
CA LYS A 212 11.93 -6.82 -9.97
C LYS A 212 11.40 -5.51 -9.37
N ASN A 213 10.58 -4.81 -10.14
CA ASN A 213 10.02 -3.54 -9.76
C ASN A 213 8.72 -3.73 -8.97
N ALA A 214 7.91 -2.68 -8.86
CA ALA A 214 6.63 -2.75 -8.17
C ALA A 214 5.75 -3.87 -8.72
N ARG A 215 5.05 -4.54 -7.81
CA ARG A 215 4.02 -5.53 -8.12
C ARG A 215 2.67 -4.96 -7.75
N LEU A 216 1.76 -4.95 -8.71
CA LEU A 216 0.34 -4.77 -8.47
C LEU A 216 -0.28 -6.12 -8.11
N PHE A 217 -1.17 -6.13 -7.12
CA PHE A 217 -1.94 -7.31 -6.77
C PHE A 217 -3.43 -7.07 -7.08
N GLY A 218 -4.04 -8.03 -7.76
CA GLY A 218 -5.48 -8.14 -7.92
C GLY A 218 -6.09 -8.96 -6.78
N ILE A 219 -7.37 -8.71 -6.49
CA ILE A 219 -8.15 -9.44 -5.48
C ILE A 219 -9.16 -10.34 -6.18
N VAL A 220 -9.25 -11.61 -5.74
CA VAL A 220 -10.33 -12.52 -6.10
C VAL A 220 -11.28 -12.61 -4.91
N GLU A 221 -12.53 -12.24 -5.14
CA GLU A 221 -13.61 -12.33 -4.16
C GLU A 221 -14.89 -12.78 -4.85
N ASN A 222 -15.61 -13.75 -4.25
CA ASN A 222 -16.88 -14.26 -4.77
C ASN A 222 -16.82 -14.61 -6.27
N ASP A 223 -15.78 -15.35 -6.67
CA ASP A 223 -15.51 -15.76 -8.06
C ASP A 223 -15.40 -14.59 -9.07
N LYS A 224 -15.03 -13.41 -8.59
CA LYS A 224 -14.80 -12.21 -9.41
C LYS A 224 -13.41 -11.64 -9.19
N LYS A 225 -12.88 -10.98 -10.22
CA LYS A 225 -11.56 -10.36 -10.25
C LYS A 225 -11.67 -8.85 -10.03
N TYR A 226 -10.88 -8.30 -9.11
CA TYR A 226 -10.88 -6.89 -8.78
C TYR A 226 -9.47 -6.29 -8.87
N ILE A 227 -9.36 -5.13 -9.49
CA ILE A 227 -8.13 -4.32 -9.56
C ILE A 227 -8.47 -2.92 -9.05
N TYR A 228 -7.70 -2.43 -8.07
CA TYR A 228 -8.00 -1.17 -7.37
C TYR A 228 -9.42 -1.10 -6.79
N GLY A 229 -10.01 -2.26 -6.44
CA GLY A 229 -11.37 -2.38 -5.95
C GLY A 229 -12.47 -2.35 -7.01
N LYS A 230 -12.13 -2.14 -8.30
CA LYS A 230 -13.07 -2.23 -9.42
C LYS A 230 -13.10 -3.65 -9.98
N GLU A 231 -14.30 -4.17 -10.23
CA GLU A 231 -14.49 -5.44 -10.93
C GLU A 231 -13.88 -5.34 -12.34
N SER A 232 -13.04 -6.30 -12.68
CA SER A 232 -12.38 -6.41 -13.98
C SER A 232 -13.27 -7.20 -14.94
N SER A 233 -13.21 -6.87 -16.23
CA SER A 233 -13.85 -7.69 -17.26
C SER A 233 -13.24 -9.10 -17.29
N GLU A 234 -13.98 -10.08 -17.80
CA GLU A 234 -13.48 -11.46 -17.88
C GLU A 234 -12.20 -11.55 -18.73
N ASP A 235 -12.16 -10.79 -19.84
CA ASP A 235 -11.12 -10.79 -20.87
C ASP A 235 -9.81 -10.04 -20.50
N ILE A 236 -9.64 -9.59 -19.26
CA ILE A 236 -8.39 -8.90 -18.89
C ILE A 236 -7.18 -9.83 -18.96
N ASN A 237 -6.02 -9.30 -19.38
CA ASN A 237 -4.75 -10.02 -19.28
C ASN A 237 -4.34 -10.21 -17.81
N SER A 238 -4.79 -11.33 -17.24
CA SER A 238 -4.67 -11.61 -15.82
C SER A 238 -3.30 -12.20 -15.45
N SER A 239 -2.47 -12.56 -16.42
CA SER A 239 -1.14 -13.15 -16.19
C SER A 239 -0.06 -12.12 -15.81
N SER A 240 -0.35 -10.83 -16.04
CA SER A 240 0.59 -9.72 -15.84
C SER A 240 0.76 -9.30 -14.37
N ILE A 241 -0.17 -9.71 -13.49
CA ILE A 241 -0.18 -9.35 -12.06
C ILE A 241 -0.42 -10.59 -11.20
N GLU A 242 -0.16 -10.46 -9.89
CA GLU A 242 -0.47 -11.52 -8.93
C GLU A 242 -1.88 -11.36 -8.37
N TRP A 243 -2.56 -12.48 -8.12
CA TRP A 243 -3.92 -12.49 -7.59
C TRP A 243 -3.96 -13.09 -6.20
N ARG A 244 -4.72 -12.45 -5.30
CA ARG A 244 -4.85 -12.81 -3.89
C ARG A 244 -6.31 -12.92 -3.49
N ASN A 245 -6.65 -13.83 -2.58
CA ASN A 245 -7.98 -13.86 -1.94
C ASN A 245 -7.97 -13.07 -0.61
N GLY A 246 -9.06 -13.12 0.15
CA GLY A 246 -9.19 -12.50 1.48
C GLY A 246 -8.18 -12.98 2.54
N ASN A 247 -7.56 -14.15 2.35
CA ASN A 247 -6.53 -14.72 3.23
C ASN A 247 -5.09 -14.45 2.73
N PHE A 248 -4.93 -13.62 1.70
CA PHE A 248 -3.65 -13.36 1.02
C PHE A 248 -3.02 -14.58 0.33
N GLU A 249 -3.80 -15.63 0.07
CA GLU A 249 -3.37 -16.83 -0.64
C GLU A 249 -3.26 -16.54 -2.14
N ARG A 250 -2.31 -17.18 -2.82
CA ARG A 250 -2.12 -16.98 -4.26
C ARG A 250 -3.23 -17.69 -5.03
N MET A 251 -3.91 -16.94 -5.89
CA MET A 251 -5.01 -17.43 -6.72
C MET A 251 -4.55 -17.59 -8.17
N ASN A 252 -4.97 -18.67 -8.82
CA ASN A 252 -4.89 -18.80 -10.26
C ASN A 252 -6.00 -17.94 -10.88
N PRO A 253 -5.68 -16.94 -11.72
CA PRO A 253 -6.68 -16.04 -12.28
C PRO A 253 -7.58 -16.66 -13.36
N GLU A 254 -7.21 -17.81 -13.92
CA GLU A 254 -8.02 -18.51 -14.93
C GLU A 254 -9.05 -19.42 -14.26
N THR A 255 -8.64 -20.14 -13.21
CA THR A 255 -9.52 -21.08 -12.52
C THR A 255 -10.22 -20.49 -11.30
N LEU A 256 -9.79 -19.31 -10.84
CA LEU A 256 -10.22 -18.62 -9.61
C LEU A 256 -10.06 -19.48 -8.35
N LYS A 257 -9.15 -20.47 -8.39
CA LYS A 257 -8.83 -21.36 -7.27
C LYS A 257 -7.45 -21.04 -6.72
N ILE A 258 -7.23 -21.42 -5.47
CA ILE A 258 -5.90 -21.38 -4.84
C ILE A 258 -4.95 -22.23 -5.68
N PHE A 259 -3.74 -21.73 -5.98
CA PHE A 259 -2.71 -22.53 -6.65
C PHE A 259 -2.44 -23.82 -5.85
N GLU A 260 -2.31 -24.97 -6.51
CA GLU A 260 -2.06 -26.25 -5.82
C GLU A 260 -0.79 -26.23 -4.96
N SER A 261 0.21 -25.42 -5.35
CA SER A 261 1.45 -25.20 -4.61
C SER A 261 1.39 -24.08 -3.56
N ALA A 262 0.25 -23.41 -3.40
CA ALA A 262 0.11 -22.35 -2.40
C ALA A 262 -0.14 -22.95 -1.00
N GLN A 263 0.58 -22.41 -0.02
CA GLN A 263 0.37 -22.73 1.38
C GLN A 263 -1.04 -22.28 1.80
N ARG A 264 -1.89 -23.26 2.16
CA ARG A 264 -3.24 -23.01 2.67
C ARG A 264 -3.21 -22.49 4.10
N GLN A 265 -4.14 -21.60 4.45
CA GLN A 265 -4.35 -21.17 5.83
C GLN A 265 -5.40 -22.06 6.52
N PRO A 266 -5.26 -22.36 7.82
CA PRO A 266 -6.35 -22.93 8.61
C PRO A 266 -7.52 -21.93 8.66
N GLN A 267 -8.74 -22.44 8.56
CA GLN A 267 -9.97 -21.64 8.75
C GLN A 267 -10.23 -21.37 10.22
#